data_AF-A0AA38Y0V7-F1
#
_entry.id   AF-A0AA38Y0V7-F1
#
_cell.length_a   1.000
_cell.length_b   1.000
_cell.length_c   1.000
_cell.angle_alpha   90.00
_cell.angle_beta   90.00
_cell.angle_gamma   90.00
#
_symmetry.space_group_name_H-M   'P 1'
#
loop_
_entity.id
_entity.type
_entity.pdbx_description
1 polymer ?
#
loop_
_entity_poly.entity_id
_entity_poly.type
_entity_poly.pdbx_seq_one_letter_code
_entity_poly.pdbx_strand_id
1 'polypeptide(L)'
;MQGPGLSAGWAFYRTLRGWVKSGIYEVAGQRPALLRLRASKPFRRPRHLTCDPAPEPWMRLPLPLMLALLLPFAASAAAPPQVRTDDIDRFWVTYDAVLAQPDAAQRVALVQQRYIDPGSPGLHALMKVRNYTAAEYAQAMLAWPRFWASVRPLTANARQASATLEQDLAAFRALYPALRPASITYAVGMLRTGGTTLGKQVLIGAEMALGDASVDVSELPEPLRSRLRIFYDSNPGANNAQNNLHEYVHTQQRETTGSLAQYVVREGVAEFIAERISGRRPALPLYTYGPLHESEIRARFSAEMDGDALDNWLYNNARNPFGVSDLGYYAGYRIAQEYMRQQPDEQAAIARMIELDYEDPAAVRGFIDASGWLRIANANEAAGQRPALPESQRR
;
A
#
# COMPACT_ATOMS: atom_id res chain seq x y z
N MET A 1 13.57 14.16 -57.78
CA MET A 1 13.74 14.83 -56.48
C MET A 1 12.37 14.93 -55.81
N GLN A 2 12.07 14.01 -54.90
CA GLN A 2 10.88 14.05 -54.02
C GLN A 2 11.38 13.58 -52.66
N GLY A 3 11.21 14.40 -51.63
CA GLY A 3 11.55 14.07 -50.24
C GLY A 3 10.29 13.64 -49.48
N PRO A 4 10.36 12.65 -48.57
CA PRO A 4 9.21 12.24 -47.79
C PRO A 4 9.15 13.02 -46.48
N GLY A 5 7.99 13.62 -46.19
CA GLY A 5 7.70 14.28 -44.93
C GLY A 5 6.31 13.87 -44.43
N LEU A 6 6.25 13.58 -43.13
CA LEU A 6 5.04 13.55 -42.30
C LEU A 6 4.11 12.34 -42.48
N SER A 7 4.47 11.19 -41.89
CA SER A 7 3.47 10.16 -41.52
C SER A 7 3.68 9.47 -40.17
N ALA A 8 4.72 9.81 -39.39
CA ALA A 8 5.02 9.12 -38.12
C ALA A 8 4.23 9.60 -36.88
N GLY A 9 3.55 10.76 -36.95
CA GLY A 9 2.88 11.37 -35.78
C GLY A 9 1.48 10.84 -35.45
N TRP A 10 0.82 10.15 -36.38
CA TRP A 10 -0.60 9.75 -36.23
C TRP A 10 -0.79 8.32 -35.70
N ALA A 11 0.26 7.49 -35.71
CA ALA A 11 0.20 6.14 -35.14
C ALA A 11 0.31 6.13 -33.60
N PHE A 12 0.85 7.20 -33.00
CA PHE A 12 1.09 7.34 -31.55
C PHE A 12 -0.19 7.55 -30.72
N TYR A 13 -1.24 8.12 -31.31
CA TYR A 13 -2.51 8.39 -30.60
C TYR A 13 -3.39 7.15 -30.39
N ARG A 14 -3.17 6.05 -31.13
CA ARG A 14 -3.91 4.80 -30.91
C ARG A 14 -3.36 3.98 -29.74
N THR A 15 -2.08 4.15 -29.39
CA THR A 15 -1.46 3.44 -28.27
C THR A 15 -1.86 4.05 -26.93
N LEU A 16 -1.97 5.38 -26.78
CA LEU A 16 -2.37 6.03 -25.53
C LEU A 16 -3.84 5.78 -25.11
N ARG A 17 -4.76 5.46 -26.04
CA ARG A 17 -6.14 5.07 -25.68
C ARG A 17 -6.23 3.70 -25.01
N GLY A 18 -5.22 2.84 -25.16
CA GLY A 18 -5.15 1.56 -24.45
C GLY A 18 -4.69 1.69 -22.99
N TRP A 19 -4.08 2.82 -22.63
CA TRP A 19 -3.33 2.98 -21.37
C TRP A 19 -4.16 3.51 -20.20
N VAL A 20 -5.40 3.94 -20.47
CA VAL A 20 -6.36 4.31 -19.40
C VAL A 20 -7.13 3.07 -18.90
N LYS A 21 -7.01 1.92 -19.56
CA LYS A 21 -7.74 0.69 -19.20
C LYS A 21 -6.91 -0.42 -18.53
N SER A 22 -5.61 -0.22 -18.31
CA SER A 22 -4.73 -1.28 -17.78
C SER A 22 -3.87 -0.85 -16.58
N GLY A 23 -4.21 0.28 -15.93
CA GLY A 23 -3.47 0.80 -14.79
C GLY A 23 -3.80 0.16 -13.44
N ILE A 24 -4.91 -0.56 -13.36
CA ILE A 24 -5.37 -1.38 -12.23
C ILE A 24 -6.16 -2.53 -12.87
N TYR A 25 -5.95 -3.78 -12.42
CA TYR A 25 -6.47 -5.05 -12.95
C TYR A 25 -5.70 -5.70 -14.13
N GLU A 26 -4.74 -6.57 -13.81
CA GLU A 26 -4.69 -7.97 -14.31
C GLU A 26 -3.56 -8.75 -13.58
N VAL A 27 -3.87 -9.43 -12.47
CA VAL A 27 -3.04 -10.55 -11.99
C VAL A 27 -3.67 -11.81 -12.53
N ALA A 28 -3.31 -12.16 -13.78
CA ALA A 28 -3.69 -13.42 -14.37
C ALA A 28 -2.93 -14.57 -13.67
N GLY A 29 -3.67 -15.37 -12.90
CA GLY A 29 -3.17 -16.58 -12.27
C GLY A 29 -2.78 -17.64 -13.29
N GLN A 30 -1.51 -18.04 -13.29
CA GLN A 30 -1.06 -19.26 -13.94
C GLN A 30 -1.07 -20.41 -12.91
N ARG A 31 -1.93 -21.41 -13.16
CA ARG A 31 -1.99 -22.67 -12.40
C ARG A 31 -0.84 -23.59 -12.82
N PRO A 32 -0.09 -24.20 -11.89
CA PRO A 32 0.63 -25.43 -12.17
C PRO A 32 -0.33 -26.62 -12.04
N ALA A 33 -0.33 -27.48 -13.06
CA ALA A 33 -1.04 -28.75 -13.05
C ALA A 33 -0.48 -29.69 -11.96
N LEU A 34 -1.29 -30.00 -10.95
CA LEU A 34 -0.97 -31.05 -9.97
C LEU A 34 -1.36 -32.42 -10.54
N LEU A 35 -0.32 -33.23 -10.77
CA LEU A 35 -0.39 -34.63 -11.14
C LEU A 35 -1.06 -35.42 -10.00
N ARG A 36 -2.24 -35.99 -10.24
CA ARG A 36 -2.90 -36.92 -9.32
C ARG A 36 -2.14 -38.25 -9.26
N LEU A 37 -1.43 -38.51 -8.16
CA LEU A 37 -0.97 -39.85 -7.81
C LEU A 37 -2.13 -40.65 -7.21
N ARG A 38 -2.43 -41.79 -7.85
CA ARG A 38 -3.44 -42.77 -7.46
C ARG A 38 -3.05 -43.46 -6.15
N ALA A 39 -3.98 -43.49 -5.19
CA ALA A 39 -3.92 -44.37 -4.03
C ALA A 39 -4.37 -45.79 -4.40
N SER A 40 -3.56 -46.79 -4.07
CA SER A 40 -3.91 -48.21 -4.13
C SER A 40 -3.96 -48.82 -2.73
N LYS A 41 -5.18 -49.14 -2.30
CA LYS A 41 -5.74 -50.24 -1.47
C LYS A 41 -4.87 -51.13 -0.53
N PRO A 42 -5.51 -51.80 0.46
CA PRO A 42 -5.05 -51.92 1.84
C PRO A 42 -4.41 -53.27 2.18
N PHE A 43 -3.71 -53.35 3.32
CA PHE A 43 -3.28 -54.62 3.92
C PHE A 43 -3.74 -54.78 5.37
N ARG A 44 -4.17 -55.99 5.71
CA ARG A 44 -4.87 -56.43 6.93
C ARG A 44 -3.92 -56.68 8.11
N ARG A 45 -4.48 -56.56 9.33
CA ARG A 45 -3.94 -57.01 10.64
C ARG A 45 -3.82 -58.55 10.74
N PRO A 46 -3.05 -59.06 11.74
CA PRO A 46 -3.65 -59.57 13.00
C PRO A 46 -2.88 -59.10 14.27
N ARG A 47 -3.52 -58.73 15.41
CA ARG A 47 -3.85 -59.53 16.64
C ARG A 47 -2.65 -60.37 17.13
N HIS A 48 -2.10 -60.29 18.36
CA HIS A 48 -2.60 -60.43 19.75
C HIS A 48 -1.33 -60.32 20.66
N LEU A 49 -1.23 -59.71 21.85
CA LEU A 49 -1.62 -60.19 23.19
C LEU A 49 -1.08 -59.22 24.28
N THR A 50 -1.69 -59.32 25.46
CA THR A 50 -1.59 -58.58 26.74
C THR A 50 -0.30 -58.76 27.56
N CYS A 51 0.08 -57.76 28.38
CA CYS A 51 0.19 -57.79 29.87
C CYS A 51 1.24 -56.78 30.46
N ASP A 52 0.81 -55.95 31.43
CA ASP A 52 1.61 -55.12 32.38
C ASP A 52 2.32 -55.98 33.48
N PRO A 53 3.12 -55.49 34.47
CA PRO A 53 3.42 -54.10 34.93
C PRO A 53 4.92 -53.79 35.31
N ALA A 54 5.18 -52.56 35.79
CA ALA A 54 6.44 -51.95 36.28
C ALA A 54 6.96 -52.54 37.64
N PRO A 55 8.16 -52.19 38.21
CA PRO A 55 8.57 -50.83 38.64
C PRO A 55 10.09 -50.44 38.55
N GLU A 56 10.35 -49.12 38.70
CA GLU A 56 11.58 -48.36 39.06
C GLU A 56 12.37 -48.98 40.26
N PRO A 57 13.67 -48.67 40.56
CA PRO A 57 14.05 -47.27 40.87
C PRO A 57 15.55 -46.78 40.95
N TRP A 58 15.70 -45.45 41.13
CA TRP A 58 16.80 -44.61 41.71
C TRP A 58 18.27 -45.09 41.75
N MET A 59 19.23 -44.29 41.24
CA MET A 59 20.28 -43.59 42.04
C MET A 59 21.35 -42.83 41.22
N ARG A 60 21.41 -41.51 41.47
CA ARG A 60 22.59 -40.64 41.75
C ARG A 60 23.69 -40.42 40.70
N LEU A 61 23.83 -39.13 40.34
CA LEU A 61 25.00 -38.44 39.75
C LEU A 61 26.33 -38.68 40.53
N PRO A 62 27.48 -38.48 39.86
CA PRO A 62 28.19 -37.19 40.02
C PRO A 62 28.77 -36.60 38.71
N LEU A 63 28.56 -35.29 38.51
CA LEU A 63 29.47 -34.38 37.78
C LEU A 63 30.72 -34.14 38.68
N PRO A 64 31.94 -33.82 38.18
CA PRO A 64 32.14 -32.69 37.25
C PRO A 64 33.32 -32.83 36.24
N LEU A 65 33.20 -32.21 35.06
CA LEU A 65 34.37 -31.61 34.40
C LEU A 65 33.93 -30.43 33.53
N MET A 66 34.49 -29.26 33.85
CA MET A 66 34.41 -28.02 33.09
C MET A 66 34.98 -28.21 31.68
N LEU A 67 34.25 -27.76 30.66
CA LEU A 67 34.88 -27.00 29.58
C LEU A 67 33.93 -25.90 29.14
N ALA A 68 34.36 -24.67 29.41
CA ALA A 68 33.69 -23.45 29.01
C ALA A 68 33.58 -23.38 27.48
N LEU A 69 32.37 -23.58 26.95
CA LEU A 69 32.01 -23.08 25.62
C LEU A 69 31.72 -21.58 25.74
N LEU A 70 32.80 -20.80 25.72
CA LEU A 70 32.75 -19.41 25.25
C LEU A 70 32.47 -19.44 23.75
N LEU A 71 31.22 -19.67 23.37
CA LEU A 71 30.79 -19.40 22.00
C LEU A 71 30.86 -17.90 21.79
N PRO A 72 31.66 -17.41 20.82
CA PRO A 72 31.67 -16.00 20.49
C PRO A 72 30.25 -15.63 20.05
N PHE A 73 29.74 -14.56 20.65
CA PHE A 73 28.55 -13.85 20.22
C PHE A 73 28.63 -13.74 18.69
N ALA A 74 27.81 -14.50 17.96
CA ALA A 74 27.67 -14.26 16.54
C ALA A 74 27.17 -12.83 16.44
N ALA A 75 28.01 -11.94 15.90
CA ALA A 75 27.59 -10.62 15.51
C ALA A 75 26.35 -10.83 14.64
N SER A 76 25.19 -10.45 15.17
CA SER A 76 23.96 -10.38 14.39
C SER A 76 24.33 -9.57 13.15
N ALA A 77 24.29 -10.20 11.98
CA ALA A 77 24.47 -9.47 10.73
C ALA A 77 23.53 -8.27 10.81
N ALA A 78 24.10 -7.07 10.70
CA ALA A 78 23.33 -5.84 10.81
C ALA A 78 22.09 -6.00 9.92
N ALA A 79 20.90 -5.87 10.52
CA ALA A 79 19.66 -5.99 9.77
C ALA A 79 19.76 -5.06 8.55
N PRO A 80 19.35 -5.51 7.35
CA PRO A 80 19.42 -4.68 6.16
C PRO A 80 18.75 -3.33 6.46
N PRO A 81 19.30 -2.22 5.93
CA PRO A 81 18.79 -0.90 6.26
C PRO A 81 17.29 -0.87 6.01
N GLN A 82 16.55 -0.54 7.06
CA GLN A 82 15.09 -0.49 7.03
C GLN A 82 14.60 0.52 5.99
N VAL A 83 15.41 1.52 5.65
CA VAL A 83 15.14 2.49 4.60
C VAL A 83 16.28 2.53 3.60
N ARG A 84 15.96 2.41 2.31
CA ARG A 84 16.90 2.56 1.20
C ARG A 84 16.49 3.74 0.33
N THR A 85 17.45 4.61 0.05
CA THR A 85 17.24 5.80 -0.81
C THR A 85 18.26 5.90 -1.94
N ASP A 86 19.22 4.97 -2.02
CA ASP A 86 20.35 5.04 -2.96
C ASP A 86 19.92 5.05 -4.44
N ASP A 87 18.72 4.53 -4.74
CA ASP A 87 18.16 4.54 -6.10
C ASP A 87 17.79 5.95 -6.56
N ILE A 88 17.53 6.90 -5.65
CA ILE A 88 17.30 8.31 -6.02
C ILE A 88 18.57 8.92 -6.61
N ASP A 89 19.71 8.72 -5.94
CA ASP A 89 21.00 9.24 -6.41
C ASP A 89 21.40 8.60 -7.75
N ARG A 90 21.22 7.27 -7.89
CA ARG A 90 21.42 6.56 -9.16
C ARG A 90 20.53 7.09 -10.27
N PHE A 91 19.26 7.38 -9.98
CA PHE A 91 18.33 7.93 -10.96
C PHE A 91 18.85 9.27 -11.49
N TRP A 92 19.24 10.20 -10.61
CA TRP A 92 19.65 11.54 -11.03
C TRP A 92 20.97 11.56 -11.81
N VAL A 93 21.95 10.73 -11.43
CA VAL A 93 23.18 10.57 -12.22
C VAL A 93 22.87 9.99 -13.61
N THR A 94 21.93 9.05 -13.68
CA THR A 94 21.49 8.46 -14.95
C THR A 94 20.70 9.46 -15.79
N TYR A 95 19.84 10.26 -15.17
CA TYR A 95 19.06 11.32 -15.79
C TYR A 95 19.96 12.33 -16.51
N ASP A 96 20.99 12.84 -15.81
CA ASP A 96 21.93 13.81 -16.39
C ASP A 96 22.70 13.19 -17.59
N ALA A 97 23.08 11.91 -17.49
CA ALA A 97 23.74 11.19 -18.59
C ALA A 97 22.82 10.95 -19.79
N VAL A 98 21.53 10.66 -19.55
CA VAL A 98 20.52 10.48 -20.61
C VAL A 98 20.26 11.79 -21.35
N LEU A 99 20.19 12.92 -20.64
CA LEU A 99 20.01 14.23 -21.28
C LEU A 99 21.20 14.64 -22.17
N ALA A 100 22.42 14.25 -21.81
CA ALA A 100 23.62 14.53 -22.58
C ALA A 100 23.82 13.60 -23.79
N GLN A 101 23.01 12.55 -23.93
CA GLN A 101 23.15 11.53 -24.96
C GLN A 101 22.19 11.76 -26.14
N PRO A 102 22.69 12.12 -27.35
CA PRO A 102 21.84 12.34 -28.51
C PRO A 102 21.21 11.06 -29.07
N ASP A 103 21.91 9.93 -29.00
CA ASP A 103 21.41 8.68 -29.60
C ASP A 103 20.30 8.04 -28.74
N ALA A 104 19.21 7.64 -29.39
CA ALA A 104 18.05 7.09 -28.68
C ALA A 104 18.32 5.70 -28.10
N ALA A 105 19.02 4.83 -28.82
CA ALA A 105 19.34 3.49 -28.35
C ALA A 105 20.33 3.53 -27.18
N GLN A 106 21.32 4.41 -27.25
CA GLN A 106 22.28 4.63 -26.16
C GLN A 106 21.63 5.21 -24.91
N ARG A 107 20.59 6.04 -25.01
CA ARG A 107 19.81 6.49 -23.83
C ARG A 107 19.14 5.33 -23.11
N VAL A 108 18.51 4.42 -23.84
CA VAL A 108 17.91 3.21 -23.25
C VAL A 108 18.99 2.34 -22.60
N ALA A 109 20.13 2.15 -23.27
CA ALA A 109 21.25 1.39 -22.72
C ALA A 109 21.81 2.04 -21.43
N LEU A 110 21.92 3.37 -21.38
CA LEU A 110 22.35 4.11 -20.18
C LEU A 110 21.40 3.86 -19.01
N VAL A 111 20.09 3.91 -19.24
CA VAL A 111 19.10 3.60 -18.19
C VAL A 111 19.28 2.17 -17.69
N GLN A 112 19.39 1.20 -18.60
CA GLN A 112 19.56 -0.19 -18.22
C GLN A 112 20.83 -0.38 -17.36
N GLN A 113 21.97 0.09 -17.84
CA GLN A 113 23.28 -0.17 -17.23
C GLN A 113 23.56 0.65 -15.97
N ARG A 114 23.01 1.86 -15.86
CA ARG A 114 23.34 2.80 -14.77
C ARG A 114 22.26 2.91 -13.70
N TYR A 115 21.01 2.58 -14.04
CA TYR A 115 19.90 2.68 -13.10
C TYR A 115 19.30 1.31 -12.76
N ILE A 116 18.92 0.53 -13.76
CA ILE A 116 18.17 -0.72 -13.56
C ILE A 116 19.09 -1.86 -13.09
N ASP A 117 20.14 -2.20 -13.83
CA ASP A 117 21.05 -3.30 -13.50
C ASP A 117 21.69 -3.17 -12.11
N PRO A 118 22.21 -2.00 -11.69
CA PRO A 118 22.73 -1.80 -10.33
C PRO A 118 21.64 -1.43 -9.31
N GLY A 119 20.37 -1.48 -9.70
CA GLY A 119 19.22 -1.15 -8.87
C GLY A 119 19.13 -1.97 -7.60
N SER A 120 18.56 -1.38 -6.54
CA SER A 120 18.32 -2.15 -5.32
C SER A 120 17.23 -3.23 -5.52
N PRO A 121 17.15 -4.24 -4.63
CA PRO A 121 16.03 -5.18 -4.64
C PRO A 121 14.65 -4.50 -4.60
N GLY A 122 14.54 -3.36 -3.92
CA GLY A 122 13.31 -2.57 -3.86
C GLY A 122 13.00 -1.88 -5.19
N LEU A 123 14.00 -1.37 -5.92
CA LEU A 123 13.78 -0.87 -7.29
C LEU A 123 13.29 -1.99 -8.20
N HIS A 124 13.92 -3.17 -8.19
CA HIS A 124 13.47 -4.30 -9.01
C HIS A 124 12.07 -4.77 -8.63
N ALA A 125 11.73 -4.77 -7.33
CA ALA A 125 10.39 -5.06 -6.86
C ALA A 125 9.37 -4.03 -7.37
N LEU A 126 9.71 -2.74 -7.34
CA LEU A 126 8.85 -1.67 -7.84
C LEU A 126 8.63 -1.79 -9.35
N MET A 127 9.70 -2.06 -10.10
CA MET A 127 9.63 -2.33 -11.54
C MET A 127 8.75 -3.53 -11.85
N LYS A 128 8.81 -4.59 -11.04
CA LYS A 128 7.97 -5.78 -11.20
C LYS A 128 6.50 -5.47 -10.98
N VAL A 129 6.15 -4.75 -9.91
CA VAL A 129 4.75 -4.42 -9.57
C VAL A 129 4.13 -3.44 -10.58
N ARG A 130 4.93 -2.54 -11.17
CA ARG A 130 4.44 -1.48 -12.05
C ARG A 130 4.82 -1.64 -13.52
N ASN A 131 5.45 -2.77 -13.86
CA ASN A 131 5.88 -3.15 -15.21
C ASN A 131 6.69 -2.04 -15.91
N TYR A 132 7.80 -1.63 -15.31
CA TYR A 132 8.69 -0.61 -15.87
C TYR A 132 9.73 -1.20 -16.83
N THR A 133 10.06 -0.45 -17.88
CA THR A 133 11.13 -0.77 -18.82
C THR A 133 12.14 0.36 -18.95
N ALA A 134 13.38 0.03 -19.34
CA ALA A 134 14.42 1.03 -19.60
C ALA A 134 14.01 2.05 -20.68
N ALA A 135 13.26 1.61 -21.68
CA ALA A 135 12.77 2.47 -22.75
C ALA A 135 11.78 3.52 -22.26
N GLU A 136 10.85 3.14 -21.38
CA GLU A 136 9.90 4.08 -20.77
C GLU A 136 10.61 5.10 -19.88
N TYR A 137 11.59 4.67 -19.09
CA TYR A 137 12.41 5.57 -18.28
C TYR A 137 13.14 6.59 -19.16
N ALA A 138 13.85 6.13 -20.19
CA ALA A 138 14.58 7.02 -21.10
C ALA A 138 13.64 8.04 -21.77
N GLN A 139 12.43 7.63 -22.17
CA GLN A 139 11.43 8.54 -22.73
C GLN A 139 10.92 9.54 -21.69
N ALA A 140 10.56 9.07 -20.49
CA ALA A 140 10.03 9.91 -19.43
C ALA A 140 11.04 10.99 -19.01
N MET A 141 12.33 10.65 -18.90
CA MET A 141 13.41 11.60 -18.56
C MET A 141 13.49 12.79 -19.53
N LEU A 142 13.10 12.60 -20.80
CA LEU A 142 13.14 13.64 -21.83
C LEU A 142 11.84 14.42 -21.95
N ALA A 143 10.72 13.81 -21.59
CA ALA A 143 9.40 14.30 -21.93
C ALA A 143 9.01 15.57 -21.14
N TRP A 144 9.46 15.69 -19.90
CA TRP A 144 8.97 16.71 -18.94
C TRP A 144 10.10 17.38 -18.15
N PRO A 145 11.00 18.13 -18.80
CA PRO A 145 12.15 18.73 -18.15
C PRO A 145 11.79 19.71 -17.01
N ARG A 146 10.68 20.47 -17.10
CA ARG A 146 10.22 21.34 -16.01
C ARG A 146 9.72 20.53 -14.82
N PHE A 147 8.99 19.45 -15.07
CA PHE A 147 8.56 18.53 -14.01
C PHE A 147 9.78 17.97 -13.26
N TRP A 148 10.74 17.38 -13.99
CA TRP A 148 11.93 16.79 -13.38
C TRP A 148 12.77 17.82 -12.64
N ALA A 149 12.95 19.02 -13.19
CA ALA A 149 13.65 20.11 -12.52
C ALA A 149 12.96 20.51 -11.21
N SER A 150 11.63 20.60 -11.20
CA SER A 150 10.87 20.99 -10.00
C SER A 150 10.87 19.92 -8.90
N VAL A 151 10.83 18.63 -9.25
CA VAL A 151 10.73 17.53 -8.27
C VAL A 151 12.10 17.09 -7.73
N ARG A 152 13.18 17.24 -8.52
CA ARG A 152 14.55 16.85 -8.13
C ARG A 152 14.95 17.29 -6.72
N PRO A 153 14.87 18.58 -6.34
CA PRO A 153 15.26 19.01 -4.99
C PRO A 153 14.40 18.37 -3.88
N LEU A 154 13.14 18.05 -4.17
CA LEU A 154 12.23 17.44 -3.19
C LEU A 154 12.58 15.98 -2.91
N THR A 155 13.02 15.24 -3.93
CA THR A 155 13.43 13.83 -3.75
C THR A 155 14.63 13.66 -2.82
N ALA A 156 15.46 14.69 -2.63
CA ALA A 156 16.57 14.68 -1.68
C ALA A 156 16.09 14.58 -0.21
N ASN A 157 14.83 14.90 0.06
CA ASN A 157 14.24 14.85 1.40
C ASN A 157 13.89 13.42 1.85
N ALA A 158 14.10 12.39 1.04
CA ALA A 158 13.72 11.00 1.38
C ALA A 158 14.23 10.54 2.74
N ARG A 159 15.49 10.86 3.08
CA ARG A 159 16.06 10.55 4.41
C ARG A 159 15.33 11.25 5.55
N GLN A 160 14.97 12.52 5.35
CA GLN A 160 14.23 13.30 6.35
C GLN A 160 12.79 12.80 6.49
N ALA A 161 12.16 12.42 5.36
CA ALA A 161 10.80 11.90 5.32
C ALA A 161 10.65 10.57 6.10
N SER A 162 11.73 9.80 6.20
CA SER A 162 11.79 8.57 7.00
C SER A 162 12.42 8.73 8.39
N ALA A 163 12.74 9.95 8.84
CA ALA A 163 13.50 10.15 10.07
C ALA A 163 12.80 9.65 11.34
N THR A 164 11.47 9.58 11.33
CA THR A 164 10.65 9.11 12.47
C THR A 164 10.39 7.61 12.45
N LEU A 165 10.79 6.89 11.39
CA LEU A 165 10.37 5.52 11.15
C LEU A 165 10.76 4.54 12.26
N GLU A 166 11.99 4.61 12.77
CA GLU A 166 12.46 3.71 13.83
C GLU A 166 11.64 3.89 15.12
N GLN A 167 11.32 5.14 15.48
CA GLN A 167 10.45 5.44 16.62
C GLN A 167 9.03 4.93 16.37
N ASP A 168 8.47 5.20 15.20
CA ASP A 168 7.12 4.78 14.85
C ASP A 168 7.01 3.24 14.83
N LEU A 169 8.05 2.51 14.37
CA LEU A 169 8.05 1.05 14.36
C LEU A 169 8.31 0.42 15.73
N ALA A 170 9.01 1.12 16.63
CA ALA A 170 9.07 0.73 18.03
C ALA A 170 7.68 0.84 18.69
N ALA A 171 6.96 1.95 18.45
CA ALA A 171 5.59 2.12 18.90
C ALA A 171 4.66 1.07 18.29
N PHE A 172 4.82 0.77 17.00
CA PHE A 172 4.04 -0.28 16.34
C PHE A 172 4.29 -1.65 16.97
N ARG A 173 5.55 -2.02 17.24
CA ARG A 173 5.87 -3.30 17.89
C ARG A 173 5.33 -3.39 19.32
N ALA A 174 5.21 -2.27 20.04
CA ALA A 174 4.58 -2.24 21.35
C ALA A 174 3.05 -2.50 21.27
N LEU A 175 2.40 -2.01 20.22
CA LEU A 175 0.96 -2.23 19.97
C LEU A 175 0.66 -3.61 19.36
N TYR A 176 1.59 -4.15 18.58
CA TYR A 176 1.46 -5.41 17.87
C TYR A 176 2.78 -6.21 17.95
N PRO A 177 2.99 -7.01 19.02
CA PRO A 177 4.26 -7.73 19.24
C PRO A 177 4.64 -8.71 18.12
N ALA A 178 3.67 -9.19 17.34
CA ALA A 178 3.89 -10.07 16.19
C ALA A 178 4.37 -9.34 14.92
N LEU A 179 4.67 -8.04 14.99
CA LEU A 179 5.14 -7.21 13.88
C LEU A 179 6.30 -7.87 13.13
N ARG A 180 6.08 -8.14 11.83
CA ARG A 180 7.09 -8.74 10.96
C ARG A 180 7.99 -7.63 10.38
N PRO A 181 9.32 -7.84 10.30
CA PRO A 181 10.21 -6.88 9.63
C PRO A 181 9.86 -6.70 8.16
N ALA A 182 9.86 -5.45 7.70
CA ALA A 182 9.75 -5.04 6.32
C ALA A 182 10.75 -3.92 6.00
N SER A 183 11.15 -3.80 4.73
CA SER A 183 12.02 -2.73 4.24
C SER A 183 11.22 -1.66 3.52
N ILE A 184 11.64 -0.40 3.61
CA ILE A 184 11.14 0.73 2.83
C ILE A 184 12.20 1.11 1.79
N THR A 185 11.81 1.21 0.52
CA THR A 185 12.69 1.69 -0.56
C THR A 185 12.07 2.88 -1.26
N TYR A 186 12.82 3.97 -1.35
CA TYR A 186 12.52 5.11 -2.19
C TYR A 186 13.27 4.99 -3.51
N ALA A 187 12.52 4.99 -4.60
CA ALA A 187 13.05 4.99 -5.96
C ALA A 187 12.16 5.88 -6.86
N VAL A 188 12.66 6.27 -8.03
CA VAL A 188 11.85 7.05 -8.97
C VAL A 188 11.04 6.11 -9.87
N GLY A 189 9.72 6.24 -9.83
CA GLY A 189 8.76 5.31 -10.42
C GLY A 189 7.96 5.84 -11.63
N MET A 190 8.44 6.88 -12.30
CA MET A 190 7.76 7.48 -13.47
C MET A 190 6.27 7.78 -13.26
N LEU A 191 5.90 8.33 -12.09
CA LEU A 191 4.55 8.82 -11.78
C LEU A 191 3.46 7.72 -11.69
N ARG A 192 3.83 6.45 -11.50
CA ARG A 192 2.85 5.35 -11.40
C ARG A 192 2.46 4.97 -9.97
N THR A 193 3.16 5.44 -8.93
CA THR A 193 2.84 5.08 -7.54
C THR A 193 3.38 6.09 -6.52
N GLY A 194 2.58 6.45 -5.52
CA GLY A 194 3.03 7.18 -4.33
C GLY A 194 3.56 6.22 -3.24
N GLY A 195 2.94 5.05 -3.11
CA GLY A 195 3.36 3.93 -2.27
C GLY A 195 2.75 2.64 -2.79
N THR A 196 3.38 1.50 -2.50
CA THR A 196 2.84 0.16 -2.73
C THR A 196 3.67 -0.86 -1.95
N THR A 197 3.25 -2.12 -1.94
CA THR A 197 3.98 -3.19 -1.28
C THR A 197 4.24 -4.39 -2.21
N LEU A 198 5.30 -5.15 -1.91
CA LEU A 198 5.51 -6.48 -2.47
C LEU A 198 6.10 -7.40 -1.41
N GLY A 199 5.25 -8.21 -0.79
CA GLY A 199 5.63 -9.07 0.32
C GLY A 199 6.10 -8.23 1.52
N LYS A 200 7.38 -8.34 1.90
CA LYS A 200 7.98 -7.62 3.04
C LYS A 200 8.65 -6.31 2.63
N GLN A 201 8.20 -5.69 1.55
CA GLN A 201 8.81 -4.49 0.99
C GLN A 201 7.74 -3.42 0.79
N VAL A 202 7.94 -2.25 1.40
CA VAL A 202 7.28 -0.99 1.08
C VAL A 202 8.10 -0.30 -0.01
N LEU A 203 7.42 0.14 -1.08
CA LEU A 203 8.02 0.66 -2.30
C LEU A 203 7.41 2.04 -2.58
N ILE A 204 8.22 3.08 -2.44
CA ILE A 204 7.80 4.47 -2.52
C ILE A 204 8.35 5.10 -3.80
N GLY A 205 7.45 5.63 -4.63
CA GLY A 205 7.80 6.47 -5.78
C GLY A 205 8.16 7.87 -5.29
N ALA A 206 9.46 8.15 -5.15
CA ALA A 206 9.97 9.35 -4.50
C ALA A 206 9.47 10.65 -5.18
N GLU A 207 9.37 10.65 -6.50
CA GLU A 207 8.90 11.79 -7.28
C GLU A 207 7.43 12.13 -7.00
N MET A 208 6.62 11.14 -6.62
CA MET A 208 5.23 11.38 -6.21
C MET A 208 5.15 11.69 -4.71
N ALA A 209 5.74 10.82 -3.88
CA ALA A 209 5.50 10.82 -2.45
C ALA A 209 6.20 11.95 -1.69
N LEU A 210 7.21 12.59 -2.30
CA LEU A 210 7.96 13.69 -1.70
C LEU A 210 7.64 15.04 -2.33
N GLY A 211 6.74 15.08 -3.31
CA GLY A 211 6.34 16.32 -3.97
C GLY A 211 5.46 17.21 -3.09
N ASP A 212 5.26 18.43 -3.53
CA ASP A 212 4.36 19.41 -2.92
C ASP A 212 3.78 20.35 -3.98
N ALA A 213 3.07 21.39 -3.55
CA ALA A 213 2.39 22.31 -4.44
C ALA A 213 3.32 23.01 -5.46
N SER A 214 4.64 23.09 -5.20
CA SER A 214 5.64 23.69 -6.09
C SER A 214 5.97 22.83 -7.31
N VAL A 215 5.60 21.55 -7.33
CA VAL A 215 5.86 20.65 -8.47
C VAL A 215 5.15 21.15 -9.71
N ASP A 216 5.91 21.25 -10.80
CA ASP A 216 5.43 21.74 -12.09
C ASP A 216 4.89 20.60 -12.95
N VAL A 217 3.57 20.54 -13.10
CA VAL A 217 2.88 19.52 -13.90
C VAL A 217 2.48 20.01 -15.30
N SER A 218 2.86 21.22 -15.69
CA SER A 218 2.33 21.87 -16.91
C SER A 218 2.62 21.09 -18.20
N GLU A 219 3.77 20.40 -18.26
CA GLU A 219 4.19 19.59 -19.41
C GLU A 219 3.53 18.22 -19.47
N LEU A 220 2.89 17.76 -18.38
CA LEU A 220 2.23 16.46 -18.35
C LEU A 220 0.97 16.47 -19.22
N PRO A 221 0.64 15.38 -19.93
CA PRO A 221 -0.59 15.32 -20.72
C PRO A 221 -1.83 15.21 -19.83
N GLU A 222 -3.01 15.61 -20.35
CA GLU A 222 -4.27 15.24 -19.70
C GLU A 222 -4.58 13.74 -19.92
N PRO A 223 -5.22 13.05 -18.94
CA PRO A 223 -5.71 13.56 -17.65
C PRO A 223 -4.67 13.56 -16.52
N LEU A 224 -3.41 13.17 -16.80
CA LEU A 224 -2.36 13.02 -15.80
C LEU A 224 -2.04 14.35 -15.10
N ARG A 225 -1.97 15.44 -15.85
CA ARG A 225 -1.75 16.79 -15.33
C ARG A 225 -2.77 17.18 -14.27
N SER A 226 -4.06 17.14 -14.61
CA SER A 226 -5.12 17.53 -13.67
C SER A 226 -5.10 16.67 -12.40
N ARG A 227 -4.90 15.36 -12.55
CA ARG A 227 -4.81 14.43 -11.42
C ARG A 227 -3.63 14.75 -10.51
N LEU A 228 -2.44 14.95 -11.07
CA LEU A 228 -1.24 15.21 -10.29
C LEU A 228 -1.19 16.62 -9.70
N ARG A 229 -1.84 17.62 -10.33
CA ARG A 229 -2.01 18.94 -9.71
C ARG A 229 -2.73 18.82 -8.38
N ILE A 230 -3.90 18.16 -8.37
CA ILE A 230 -4.70 17.94 -7.16
C ILE A 230 -3.89 17.16 -6.12
N PHE A 231 -3.18 16.12 -6.56
CA PHE A 231 -2.34 15.31 -5.67
C PHE A 231 -1.23 16.15 -5.01
N TYR A 232 -0.48 16.94 -5.77
CA TYR A 232 0.61 17.76 -5.23
C TYR A 232 0.12 18.95 -4.39
N ASP A 233 -1.07 19.50 -4.69
CA ASP A 233 -1.72 20.52 -3.85
C ASP A 233 -2.07 20.00 -2.45
N SER A 234 -2.23 18.68 -2.30
CA SER A 234 -2.43 18.04 -0.98
C SER A 234 -1.15 17.91 -0.15
N ASN A 235 0.01 18.35 -0.69
CA ASN A 235 1.32 18.28 -0.06
C ASN A 235 1.72 16.86 0.40
N PRO A 236 1.88 15.90 -0.53
CA PRO A 236 2.18 14.51 -0.19
C PRO A 236 3.50 14.36 0.57
N GLY A 237 4.50 15.22 0.30
CA GLY A 237 5.76 15.24 1.03
C GLY A 237 5.60 15.48 2.53
N ALA A 238 4.70 16.37 2.95
CA ALA A 238 4.41 16.60 4.36
C ALA A 238 3.72 15.41 5.04
N ASN A 239 2.98 14.61 4.27
CA ASN A 239 2.24 13.44 4.77
C ASN A 239 3.02 12.12 4.60
N ASN A 240 4.25 12.16 4.06
CA ASN A 240 4.97 10.95 3.66
C ASN A 240 5.26 9.99 4.81
N ALA A 241 5.53 10.49 6.02
CA ALA A 241 5.73 9.65 7.20
C ALA A 241 4.48 8.79 7.51
N GLN A 242 3.29 9.38 7.38
CA GLN A 242 2.03 8.65 7.53
C GLN A 242 1.85 7.61 6.41
N ASN A 243 2.16 7.99 5.16
CA ASN A 243 2.11 7.08 4.02
C ASN A 243 3.04 5.87 4.22
N ASN A 244 4.25 6.08 4.76
CA ASN A 244 5.16 4.97 5.07
C ASN A 244 4.55 3.99 6.07
N LEU A 245 3.88 4.48 7.11
CA LEU A 245 3.22 3.63 8.10
C LEU A 245 2.01 2.91 7.52
N HIS A 246 1.19 3.60 6.73
CA HIS A 246 0.08 2.99 6.00
C HIS A 246 0.56 1.79 5.17
N GLU A 247 1.57 1.99 4.32
CA GLU A 247 2.14 0.92 3.50
C GLU A 247 2.81 -0.16 4.36
N TYR A 248 3.44 0.21 5.48
CA TYR A 248 4.02 -0.76 6.39
C TYR A 248 2.94 -1.67 7.01
N VAL A 249 1.75 -1.12 7.35
CA VAL A 249 0.62 -1.93 7.82
C VAL A 249 0.18 -2.93 6.73
N HIS A 250 0.14 -2.53 5.46
CA HIS A 250 -0.17 -3.45 4.36
C HIS A 250 0.80 -4.64 4.28
N THR A 251 2.08 -4.46 4.64
CA THR A 251 3.03 -5.61 4.69
C THR A 251 2.68 -6.64 5.78
N GLN A 252 1.86 -6.24 6.75
CA GLN A 252 1.38 -7.08 7.84
C GLN A 252 0.04 -7.75 7.50
N GLN A 253 -0.78 -7.11 6.67
CA GLN A 253 -2.11 -7.57 6.25
C GLN A 253 -2.05 -8.65 5.17
N ARG A 254 -3.18 -9.32 4.97
CA ARG A 254 -3.43 -10.19 3.81
C ARG A 254 -3.93 -9.34 2.64
N GLU A 255 -3.59 -9.75 1.42
CA GLU A 255 -4.11 -9.14 0.21
C GLU A 255 -5.58 -9.49 -0.01
N THR A 256 -6.25 -8.74 -0.88
CA THR A 256 -7.62 -9.07 -1.32
C THR A 256 -7.80 -8.70 -2.78
N THR A 257 -8.66 -9.45 -3.48
CA THR A 257 -9.17 -9.11 -4.81
C THR A 257 -10.70 -9.16 -4.83
N GLY A 258 -11.32 -8.95 -3.67
CA GLY A 258 -12.74 -9.14 -3.44
C GLY A 258 -13.60 -7.90 -3.67
N SER A 259 -14.68 -7.78 -2.90
CA SER A 259 -15.65 -6.69 -3.01
C SER A 259 -15.12 -5.34 -2.51
N LEU A 260 -15.89 -4.30 -2.75
CA LEU A 260 -15.70 -2.95 -2.21
C LEU A 260 -15.50 -2.99 -0.68
N ALA A 261 -16.28 -3.78 0.05
CA ALA A 261 -16.13 -3.94 1.50
C ALA A 261 -14.73 -4.42 1.87
N GLN A 262 -14.20 -5.41 1.15
CA GLN A 262 -12.92 -6.03 1.45
C GLN A 262 -11.77 -5.02 1.25
N TYR A 263 -11.81 -4.25 0.16
CA TYR A 263 -10.84 -3.18 -0.07
C TYR A 263 -10.99 -2.03 0.93
N VAL A 264 -12.21 -1.54 1.15
CA VAL A 264 -12.48 -0.41 2.07
C VAL A 264 -12.01 -0.73 3.50
N VAL A 265 -12.30 -1.93 4.00
CA VAL A 265 -11.85 -2.31 5.35
C VAL A 265 -10.34 -2.47 5.40
N ARG A 266 -9.70 -3.04 4.37
CA ARG A 266 -8.22 -3.18 4.32
C ARG A 266 -7.52 -1.82 4.35
N GLU A 267 -7.90 -0.92 3.44
CA GLU A 267 -7.35 0.44 3.34
C GLU A 267 -7.64 1.26 4.61
N GLY A 268 -8.86 1.17 5.14
CA GLY A 268 -9.26 1.90 6.34
C GLY A 268 -8.57 1.43 7.62
N VAL A 269 -8.32 0.12 7.75
CA VAL A 269 -7.51 -0.42 8.85
C VAL A 269 -6.08 0.09 8.77
N ALA A 270 -5.48 0.13 7.58
CA ALA A 270 -4.13 0.67 7.39
C ALA A 270 -4.05 2.15 7.79
N GLU A 271 -5.03 2.96 7.37
CA GLU A 271 -5.15 4.37 7.80
C GLU A 271 -5.28 4.51 9.33
N PHE A 272 -6.20 3.76 9.93
CA PHE A 272 -6.47 3.85 11.35
C PHE A 272 -5.25 3.46 12.19
N ILE A 273 -4.62 2.32 11.87
CA ILE A 273 -3.44 1.85 12.59
C ILE A 273 -2.27 2.81 12.42
N ALA A 274 -2.05 3.35 11.21
CA ALA A 274 -1.01 4.35 10.98
C ALA A 274 -1.22 5.59 11.87
N GLU A 275 -2.45 6.11 11.99
CA GLU A 275 -2.77 7.19 12.94
C GLU A 275 -2.55 6.77 14.40
N ARG A 276 -2.96 5.55 14.78
CA ARG A 276 -2.77 5.05 16.14
C ARG A 276 -1.30 4.96 16.55
N ILE A 277 -0.42 4.59 15.63
CA ILE A 277 1.03 4.55 15.83
C ILE A 277 1.61 5.96 15.90
N SER A 278 1.29 6.79 14.91
CA SER A 278 1.98 8.06 14.69
C SER A 278 1.43 9.20 15.56
N GLY A 279 0.22 9.05 16.10
CA GLY A 279 -0.55 10.12 16.74
C GLY A 279 -0.95 11.24 15.78
N ARG A 280 -0.78 11.04 14.47
CA ARG A 280 -0.92 12.06 13.43
C ARG A 280 -1.98 11.59 12.42
N ARG A 281 -2.86 12.51 12.04
CA ARG A 281 -3.80 12.32 10.93
C ARG A 281 -3.42 13.26 9.79
N PRO A 282 -3.33 12.79 8.54
CA PRO A 282 -2.99 13.67 7.42
C PRO A 282 -4.15 14.63 7.15
N ALA A 283 -3.84 15.84 6.70
CA ALA A 283 -4.81 16.91 6.45
C ALA A 283 -5.58 16.68 5.12
N LEU A 284 -6.24 15.54 4.98
CA LEU A 284 -6.98 15.16 3.77
C LEU A 284 -8.43 15.66 3.81
N PRO A 285 -8.99 16.12 2.67
CA PRO A 285 -10.37 16.62 2.60
C PRO A 285 -11.44 15.65 3.11
N LEU A 286 -11.21 14.33 2.96
CA LEU A 286 -12.12 13.28 3.43
C LEU A 286 -12.37 13.33 4.94
N TYR A 287 -11.39 13.79 5.74
CA TYR A 287 -11.54 13.89 7.19
C TYR A 287 -12.35 15.11 7.64
N THR A 288 -12.50 16.12 6.77
CA THR A 288 -13.40 17.26 6.99
C THR A 288 -14.80 16.95 6.45
N TYR A 289 -14.89 16.36 5.27
CA TYR A 289 -16.16 16.03 4.61
C TYR A 289 -16.90 14.88 5.32
N GLY A 290 -16.19 13.80 5.63
CA GLY A 290 -16.77 12.56 6.14
C GLY A 290 -17.69 12.72 7.36
N PRO A 291 -17.28 13.45 8.42
CA PRO A 291 -18.13 13.67 9.59
C PRO A 291 -19.41 14.46 9.31
N LEU A 292 -19.39 15.38 8.33
CA LEU A 292 -20.55 16.20 7.96
C LEU A 292 -21.58 15.42 7.13
N HIS A 293 -21.13 14.36 6.44
CA HIS A 293 -21.93 13.57 5.50
C HIS A 293 -22.08 12.10 5.92
N GLU A 294 -21.85 11.79 7.20
CA GLU A 294 -21.67 10.41 7.66
C GLU A 294 -22.90 9.50 7.41
N SER A 295 -24.13 10.03 7.53
CA SER A 295 -25.35 9.28 7.25
C SER A 295 -25.48 8.90 5.77
N GLU A 296 -25.17 9.83 4.87
CA GLU A 296 -25.19 9.63 3.41
C GLU A 296 -24.14 8.61 2.99
N ILE A 297 -22.93 8.72 3.54
CA ILE A 297 -21.82 7.78 3.31
C ILE A 297 -22.20 6.37 3.76
N ARG A 298 -22.74 6.21 4.98
CA ARG A 298 -23.16 4.89 5.50
C ARG A 298 -24.26 4.26 4.65
N ALA A 299 -25.28 5.05 4.28
CA ALA A 299 -26.39 4.56 3.46
C ALA A 299 -25.88 4.05 2.10
N ARG A 300 -25.01 4.82 1.46
CA ARG A 300 -24.46 4.46 0.16
C ARG A 300 -23.47 3.30 0.23
N PHE A 301 -22.57 3.29 1.22
CA PHE A 301 -21.66 2.18 1.43
C PHE A 301 -22.42 0.88 1.65
N SER A 302 -23.46 0.90 2.50
CA SER A 302 -24.30 -0.29 2.76
C SER A 302 -24.95 -0.85 1.50
N ALA A 303 -25.29 0.01 0.53
CA ALA A 303 -25.90 -0.39 -0.73
C ALA A 303 -24.88 -0.94 -1.75
N GLU A 304 -23.62 -0.49 -1.68
CA GLU A 304 -22.59 -0.78 -2.69
C GLU A 304 -21.53 -1.79 -2.22
N MET A 305 -21.39 -2.03 -0.91
CA MET A 305 -20.25 -2.73 -0.28
C MET A 305 -20.03 -4.18 -0.78
N ASP A 306 -21.07 -4.86 -1.25
CA ASP A 306 -20.97 -6.24 -1.73
C ASP A 306 -20.60 -6.33 -3.23
N GLY A 307 -20.54 -5.20 -3.95
CA GLY A 307 -20.14 -5.12 -5.36
C GLY A 307 -18.62 -4.96 -5.57
N ASP A 308 -18.19 -4.89 -6.82
CA ASP A 308 -16.78 -4.76 -7.25
C ASP A 308 -16.40 -3.34 -7.72
N ALA A 309 -17.36 -2.42 -7.75
CA ALA A 309 -17.18 -1.06 -8.23
C ALA A 309 -16.41 -0.18 -7.23
N LEU A 310 -15.08 -0.12 -7.38
CA LEU A 310 -14.21 0.71 -6.53
C LEU A 310 -14.21 2.19 -6.93
N ASP A 311 -14.50 2.53 -8.19
CA ASP A 311 -14.26 3.86 -8.77
C ASP A 311 -14.96 5.02 -8.04
N ASN A 312 -16.05 4.76 -7.32
CA ASN A 312 -16.74 5.78 -6.52
C ASN A 312 -16.08 6.01 -5.15
N TRP A 313 -15.26 5.08 -4.67
CA TRP A 313 -14.80 5.01 -3.29
C TRP A 313 -13.29 5.08 -3.14
N LEU A 314 -12.53 4.42 -4.03
CA LEU A 314 -11.08 4.25 -3.90
C LEU A 314 -10.37 4.55 -5.21
N TYR A 315 -9.15 5.07 -5.08
CA TYR A 315 -8.22 5.35 -6.16
C TYR A 315 -8.80 6.30 -7.23
N ASN A 316 -9.62 7.26 -6.80
CA ASN A 316 -10.41 8.10 -7.68
C ASN A 316 -10.03 9.59 -7.57
N ASN A 317 -10.87 10.46 -8.12
CA ASN A 317 -10.75 11.90 -7.96
C ASN A 317 -12.12 12.49 -7.59
N ALA A 318 -12.16 13.78 -7.27
CA ALA A 318 -13.39 14.50 -6.87
C ALA A 318 -14.52 14.51 -7.91
N ARG A 319 -14.31 14.02 -9.14
CA ARG A 319 -15.39 13.75 -10.12
C ARG A 319 -16.08 12.43 -9.82
N ASN A 320 -16.66 12.33 -8.63
CA ASN A 320 -17.45 11.21 -8.16
C ASN A 320 -18.69 11.77 -7.42
N PRO A 321 -19.67 10.94 -7.03
CA PRO A 321 -20.91 11.47 -6.45
C PRO A 321 -20.78 12.13 -5.07
N PHE A 322 -19.62 12.04 -4.41
CA PHE A 322 -19.33 12.73 -3.14
C PHE A 322 -18.66 14.10 -3.34
N GLY A 323 -18.06 14.37 -4.51
CA GLY A 323 -17.27 15.58 -4.73
C GLY A 323 -15.92 15.61 -3.98
N VAL A 324 -15.54 14.51 -3.31
CA VAL A 324 -14.29 14.35 -2.56
C VAL A 324 -13.67 13.00 -2.94
N SER A 325 -12.38 12.99 -3.23
CA SER A 325 -11.66 11.77 -3.61
C SER A 325 -11.58 10.78 -2.45
N ASP A 326 -11.51 9.49 -2.80
CA ASP A 326 -11.00 8.42 -1.92
C ASP A 326 -11.78 8.25 -0.60
N LEU A 327 -13.09 8.51 -0.62
CA LEU A 327 -13.94 8.45 0.58
C LEU A 327 -14.08 7.04 1.18
N GLY A 328 -13.70 6.00 0.43
CA GLY A 328 -13.57 4.63 0.93
C GLY A 328 -12.56 4.53 2.08
N TYR A 329 -11.47 5.30 2.06
CA TYR A 329 -10.52 5.36 3.17
C TYR A 329 -11.20 5.86 4.45
N TYR A 330 -12.03 6.91 4.35
CA TYR A 330 -12.80 7.41 5.50
C TYR A 330 -13.78 6.36 6.04
N ALA A 331 -14.54 5.70 5.15
CA ALA A 331 -15.51 4.68 5.55
C ALA A 331 -14.84 3.54 6.31
N GLY A 332 -13.75 2.98 5.75
CA GLY A 332 -12.98 1.93 6.40
C GLY A 332 -12.33 2.38 7.70
N TYR A 333 -11.77 3.59 7.73
CA TYR A 333 -11.20 4.20 8.92
C TYR A 333 -12.23 4.26 10.06
N ARG A 334 -13.46 4.70 9.76
CA ARG A 334 -14.54 4.75 10.77
C ARG A 334 -14.97 3.37 11.24
N ILE A 335 -15.02 2.37 10.36
CA ILE A 335 -15.28 0.97 10.74
C ILE A 335 -14.21 0.49 11.73
N ALA A 336 -12.93 0.70 11.43
CA ALA A 336 -11.84 0.32 12.32
C ALA A 336 -11.90 1.09 13.66
N GLN A 337 -12.15 2.40 13.61
CA GLN A 337 -12.25 3.25 14.79
C GLN A 337 -13.39 2.82 15.73
N GLU A 338 -14.61 2.60 15.20
CA GLU A 338 -15.75 2.18 16.02
C GLU A 338 -15.57 0.77 16.57
N TYR A 339 -14.94 -0.14 15.82
CA TYR A 339 -14.55 -1.44 16.34
C TYR A 339 -13.60 -1.30 17.54
N MET A 340 -12.52 -0.52 17.39
CA MET A 340 -11.54 -0.28 18.45
C MET A 340 -12.18 0.29 19.72
N ARG A 341 -13.08 1.26 19.59
CA ARG A 341 -13.76 1.93 20.72
C ARG A 341 -14.52 0.96 21.63
N GLN A 342 -14.89 -0.21 21.11
CA GLN A 342 -15.62 -1.25 21.83
C GLN A 342 -14.72 -2.32 22.43
N GLN A 343 -13.40 -2.29 22.18
CA GLN A 343 -12.49 -3.31 22.66
C GLN A 343 -11.82 -2.90 23.98
N PRO A 344 -11.81 -3.77 25.00
CA PRO A 344 -11.08 -3.52 26.24
C PRO A 344 -9.58 -3.81 26.12
N ASP A 345 -9.19 -4.65 25.16
CA ASP A 345 -7.80 -5.04 24.88
C ASP A 345 -7.37 -4.45 23.53
N GLU A 346 -6.58 -3.38 23.57
CA GLU A 346 -6.10 -2.67 22.39
C GLU A 346 -5.17 -3.55 21.53
N GLN A 347 -4.27 -4.33 22.14
CA GLN A 347 -3.33 -5.16 21.39
C GLN A 347 -4.07 -6.28 20.65
N ALA A 348 -5.04 -6.93 21.31
CA ALA A 348 -5.86 -7.95 20.67
C ALA A 348 -6.72 -7.37 19.54
N ALA A 349 -7.24 -6.15 19.73
CA ALA A 349 -8.02 -5.45 18.71
C ALA A 349 -7.19 -5.11 17.47
N ILE A 350 -5.98 -4.56 17.67
CA ILE A 350 -5.04 -4.24 16.59
C ILE A 350 -4.62 -5.52 15.87
N ALA A 351 -4.27 -6.58 16.60
CA ALA A 351 -3.91 -7.87 16.01
C ALA A 351 -5.05 -8.41 15.14
N ARG A 352 -6.30 -8.38 15.63
CA ARG A 352 -7.46 -8.82 14.84
C ARG A 352 -7.64 -7.99 13.56
N MET A 353 -7.46 -6.67 13.63
CA MET A 353 -7.57 -5.82 12.43
C MET A 353 -6.49 -6.18 11.40
N ILE A 354 -5.23 -6.32 11.82
CA ILE A 354 -4.11 -6.63 10.94
C ILE A 354 -4.24 -8.02 10.32
N GLU A 355 -4.64 -9.00 11.13
CA GLU A 355 -4.67 -10.42 10.75
C GLU A 355 -6.00 -10.86 10.13
N LEU A 356 -6.97 -9.93 9.97
CA LEU A 356 -8.26 -10.20 9.36
C LEU A 356 -8.07 -10.88 7.99
N ASP A 357 -8.85 -11.94 7.73
CA ASP A 357 -8.84 -12.57 6.42
C ASP A 357 -9.64 -11.75 5.41
N TYR A 358 -8.96 -10.77 4.79
CA TYR A 358 -9.54 -9.86 3.82
C TYR A 358 -9.99 -10.55 2.53
N GLU A 359 -9.61 -11.80 2.27
CA GLU A 359 -10.11 -12.58 1.13
C GLU A 359 -11.47 -13.22 1.43
N ASP A 360 -11.83 -13.41 2.71
CA ASP A 360 -13.10 -13.98 3.15
C ASP A 360 -14.17 -12.88 3.33
N PRO A 361 -15.19 -12.81 2.44
CA PRO A 361 -16.25 -11.81 2.56
C PRO A 361 -17.05 -11.93 3.85
N ALA A 362 -17.18 -13.14 4.41
CA ALA A 362 -17.92 -13.36 5.65
C ALA A 362 -17.16 -12.83 6.87
N ALA A 363 -15.84 -13.02 6.91
CA ALA A 363 -14.98 -12.45 7.94
C ALA A 363 -15.01 -10.91 7.92
N VAL A 364 -14.90 -10.32 6.72
CA VAL A 364 -15.00 -8.86 6.54
C VAL A 364 -16.38 -8.35 6.95
N ARG A 365 -17.46 -9.01 6.53
CA ARG A 365 -18.82 -8.63 6.93
C ARG A 365 -18.99 -8.69 8.45
N GLY A 366 -18.52 -9.76 9.08
CA GLY A 366 -18.54 -9.91 10.53
C GLY A 366 -17.75 -8.82 11.26
N PHE A 367 -16.62 -8.36 10.71
CA PHE A 367 -15.87 -7.24 11.25
C PHE A 367 -16.64 -5.90 11.15
N ILE A 368 -17.25 -5.64 9.99
CA ILE A 368 -18.11 -4.46 9.78
C ILE A 368 -19.27 -4.47 10.77
N ASP A 369 -19.97 -5.60 10.91
CA ASP A 369 -21.11 -5.72 11.82
C ASP A 369 -20.67 -5.54 13.28
N ALA A 370 -19.50 -6.09 13.67
CA ALA A 370 -18.93 -5.93 15.00
C ALA A 370 -18.53 -4.48 15.31
N SER A 371 -18.10 -3.70 14.31
CA SER A 371 -17.83 -2.27 14.49
C SER A 371 -19.08 -1.48 14.87
N GLY A 372 -20.27 -1.96 14.50
CA GLY A 372 -21.52 -1.23 14.71
C GLY A 372 -21.66 0.06 13.89
N TRP A 373 -20.69 0.42 13.03
CA TRP A 373 -20.70 1.68 12.26
C TRP A 373 -21.91 1.78 11.32
N LEU A 374 -22.32 0.66 10.71
CA LEU A 374 -23.51 0.61 9.85
C LEU A 374 -24.82 0.46 10.63
N ARG A 375 -24.78 0.20 11.93
CA ARG A 375 -26.01 0.21 12.73
C ARG A 375 -26.44 1.67 12.83
N ILE A 376 -27.56 1.97 12.20
CA ILE A 376 -28.22 3.27 12.29
C ILE A 376 -28.31 3.63 13.79
N ALA A 377 -27.95 4.86 14.13
CA ALA A 377 -28.32 5.43 15.40
C ALA A 377 -29.85 5.52 15.46
N ASN A 378 -30.50 4.43 15.86
CA ASN A 378 -31.86 4.45 16.41
C ASN A 378 -31.80 5.11 17.79
N ALA A 379 -31.39 6.38 17.82
CA ALA A 379 -31.33 7.21 19.01
C ALA A 379 -32.06 8.55 18.80
N ASN A 380 -32.53 8.87 17.58
CA ASN A 380 -33.35 10.07 17.32
C ASN A 380 -34.85 9.79 17.10
N GLU A 381 -35.33 8.59 17.45
CA GLU A 381 -36.65 8.48 18.10
C GLU A 381 -36.63 9.02 19.54
N ALA A 382 -35.47 9.39 20.10
CA ALA A 382 -35.36 9.90 21.48
C ALA A 382 -35.29 11.44 21.63
N ALA A 383 -35.39 12.24 20.56
CA ALA A 383 -35.62 13.68 20.71
C ALA A 383 -36.17 14.31 19.43
N GLY A 384 -37.48 14.55 19.41
CA GLY A 384 -38.15 15.26 18.33
C GLY A 384 -37.58 16.65 18.11
N GLN A 385 -36.93 16.86 16.97
CA GLN A 385 -36.75 18.16 16.32
C GLN A 385 -36.61 17.91 14.82
N ARG A 386 -37.75 17.99 14.12
CA ARG A 386 -37.74 18.21 12.66
C ARG A 386 -37.13 19.59 12.40
N PRO A 387 -36.11 19.74 11.54
CA PRO A 387 -35.73 21.07 11.07
C PRO A 387 -36.93 21.66 10.29
N ALA A 388 -37.32 22.89 10.65
CA ALA A 388 -38.32 23.62 9.91
C ALA A 388 -37.85 23.86 8.47
N LEU A 389 -38.73 23.59 7.50
CA LEU A 389 -38.50 23.91 6.09
C LEU A 389 -38.20 25.41 5.92
N PRO A 390 -37.28 25.80 5.02
CA PRO A 390 -37.00 27.20 4.70
C PRO A 390 -38.25 27.97 4.29
N GLU A 391 -38.33 29.23 4.70
CA GLU A 391 -39.47 30.13 4.49
C GLU A 391 -39.77 30.42 3.01
N SER A 392 -38.88 30.04 2.08
CA SER A 392 -39.04 30.18 0.64
C SER A 392 -40.02 29.20 -0.02
N GLN A 393 -40.66 28.32 0.75
CA GLN A 393 -41.71 27.41 0.25
C GLN A 393 -43.05 27.55 1.00
N ARG A 394 -43.27 28.64 1.74
CA ARG A 394 -44.60 28.98 2.26
C ARG A 394 -45.18 30.16 1.47
N ARG A 395 -45.98 29.79 0.45
CA ARG A 395 -46.79 30.62 -0.46
C ARG A 395 -46.10 31.20 -1.66
#